data_AF-A0A258ZC45-F1
#
_entry.id   AF-A0A258ZC45-F1
#
_cell.length_a   1.000
_cell.length_b   1.000
_cell.length_c   1.000
_cell.angle_alpha   90.00
_cell.angle_beta   90.00
_cell.angle_gamma   90.00
#
_symmetry.space_group_name_H-M   'P 1'
#
loop_
_entity.id
_entity.type
_entity.pdbx_description
1 polymer ?
#
loop_
_entity_poly.entity_id
_entity_poly.type
_entity_poly.pdbx_seq_one_letter_code
_entity_poly.pdbx_strand_id
1 'polypeptide(L)'
;MPIPWLVVLQAVPWTEVIKNAPKVAEGAKKLWSSVGKKSSVQAVSDDNVKRVPLTESESIALLQSRLTTMESELSELHNQMLASSDLIKTLAEQNAQLIKHIEENRVRIKWLAVVIALMVVAVVLSLVPGL
;
A
#
# COMPACT_ATOMS: atom_id res chain seq x y z
N MET A 1 1.39 14.32 -22.83
CA MET A 1 1.65 12.97 -23.36
C MET A 1 1.29 11.97 -22.26
N PRO A 2 0.43 10.97 -22.49
CA PRO A 2 0.08 10.00 -21.45
C PRO A 2 1.31 9.15 -21.14
N ILE A 3 1.76 9.15 -19.88
CA ILE A 3 2.86 8.29 -19.42
C ILE A 3 2.35 6.84 -19.48
N PRO A 4 3.01 5.93 -20.22
CA PRO A 4 2.55 4.56 -20.40
C PRO A 4 2.91 3.72 -19.16
N TRP A 5 2.33 4.04 -18.00
CA TRP A 5 2.51 3.32 -16.74
C TRP A 5 2.18 1.82 -16.85
N LEU A 6 1.30 1.45 -17.79
CA LEU A 6 0.93 0.07 -18.09
C LEU A 6 2.09 -0.72 -18.71
N VAL A 7 2.92 -0.08 -19.53
CA VAL A 7 4.14 -0.69 -20.10
C VAL A 7 5.17 -0.92 -19.01
N VAL A 8 5.28 0.03 -18.07
CA VAL A 8 6.15 -0.10 -16.89
C VAL A 8 5.70 -1.26 -16.01
N LEU A 9 4.40 -1.41 -15.72
CA LEU A 9 3.88 -2.54 -14.93
C LEU A 9 4.03 -3.90 -15.61
N GLN A 10 3.91 -3.97 -16.93
CA GLN A 10 4.14 -5.22 -17.67
C GLN A 10 5.62 -5.61 -17.72
N ALA A 11 6.52 -4.63 -17.70
CA ALA A 11 7.96 -4.87 -17.62
C ALA A 11 8.42 -5.36 -16.23
N VAL A 12 7.58 -5.24 -15.20
CA VAL A 12 7.90 -5.74 -13.85
C VAL A 12 7.78 -7.27 -13.82
N PRO A 13 8.84 -8.00 -13.38
CA PRO A 13 8.80 -9.45 -13.26
C PRO A 13 8.00 -9.88 -12.02
N TRP A 14 6.67 -9.91 -12.14
CA TRP A 14 5.75 -10.26 -11.05
C TRP A 14 6.04 -11.61 -10.40
N THR A 15 6.57 -12.58 -11.16
CA THR A 15 6.98 -13.87 -10.63
C THR A 15 8.12 -13.75 -9.60
N GLU A 16 9.08 -12.85 -9.82
CA GLU A 16 10.14 -12.59 -8.84
C GLU A 16 9.64 -11.76 -7.66
N VAL A 17 8.76 -10.79 -7.92
CA VAL A 17 8.13 -9.98 -6.88
C VAL A 17 7.34 -10.86 -5.91
N ILE A 18 6.56 -11.84 -6.40
CA ILE A 18 5.78 -12.75 -5.56
C ILE A 18 6.69 -13.71 -4.80
N LYS A 19 7.76 -14.23 -5.43
CA LYS A 19 8.74 -15.11 -4.77
C LYS A 19 9.48 -14.40 -3.63
N ASN A 20 9.79 -13.10 -3.80
CA ASN A 20 10.50 -12.30 -2.81
C ASN A 20 9.57 -11.52 -1.86
N ALA A 21 8.25 -11.51 -2.11
CA ALA A 21 7.25 -10.86 -1.27
C ALA A 21 7.38 -11.14 0.24
N PRO A 22 7.58 -12.40 0.71
CA PRO A 22 7.74 -12.65 2.15
C PRO A 22 8.97 -11.94 2.74
N LYS A 23 10.09 -11.88 2.00
CA LYS A 23 11.32 -11.18 2.44
C LYS A 23 11.12 -9.67 2.50
N VAL A 24 10.39 -9.11 1.54
CA VAL A 24 10.05 -7.67 1.52
C VAL A 24 9.10 -7.32 2.66
N ALA A 25 8.12 -8.17 2.95
CA ALA A 25 7.21 -8.01 4.09
C ALA A 25 7.95 -8.08 5.44
N GLU A 26 8.92 -8.99 5.59
CA GLU A 26 9.78 -9.08 6.77
C GLU A 26 10.68 -7.83 6.92
N GLY A 27 11.26 -7.34 5.83
CA GLY A 27 12.04 -6.10 5.82
C GLY A 27 11.22 -4.88 6.25
N ALA A 28 10.01 -4.74 5.72
CA ALA A 28 9.08 -3.68 6.12
C ALA A 28 8.67 -3.79 7.60
N LYS A 29 8.37 -5.01 8.09
CA LYS A 29 8.06 -5.25 9.51
C LYS A 29 9.24 -4.91 10.43
N LYS A 30 10.48 -5.18 10.00
CA LYS A 30 11.70 -4.85 10.76
C LYS A 30 11.91 -3.34 10.85
N LEU A 31 11.69 -2.60 9.77
CA LEU A 31 11.77 -1.13 9.78
C LEU A 31 10.67 -0.53 10.67
N TRP A 32 9.43 -1.02 10.53
CA TRP A 32 8.29 -0.56 11.33
C TRP A 32 8.51 -0.79 12.84
N SER A 33 8.97 -1.99 13.22
CA SER A 33 9.29 -2.30 14.62
C SER A 33 10.47 -1.50 15.16
N SER A 34 11.47 -1.16 14.32
CA SER A 34 12.58 -0.29 14.69
C SER A 34 12.15 1.15 14.96
N VAL A 35 11.22 1.69 14.16
CA VAL A 35 10.66 3.03 14.36
C VAL A 35 9.79 3.05 15.63
N GLY A 36 8.94 2.03 15.82
CA GLY A 36 8.14 1.89 17.04
C GLY A 36 8.98 1.77 18.32
N LYS A 37 10.08 1.01 18.29
CA LYS A 37 11.02 0.89 19.43
C LYS A 37 11.85 2.17 19.64
N LYS A 38 12.24 2.90 18.59
CA LYS A 38 12.98 4.16 18.74
C LYS A 38 12.10 5.23 19.42
N SER A 39 10.81 5.26 19.13
CA SER A 39 9.84 6.14 19.82
C SER A 39 9.66 5.77 21.30
N SER A 40 9.78 4.49 21.68
CA SER A 40 9.69 4.08 23.09
C SER A 40 10.96 4.32 23.88
N VAL A 41 12.15 4.23 23.26
CA VAL A 41 13.45 4.46 23.94
C VAL A 41 13.69 5.94 24.24
N GLN A 42 13.18 6.85 23.40
CA GLN A 42 13.29 8.30 23.64
C GLN A 42 12.45 8.75 24.86
N ALA A 43 11.42 8.01 25.26
CA ALA A 43 10.60 8.32 26.43
C ALA A 43 11.24 7.92 27.78
N VAL A 44 12.32 7.12 27.78
CA VAL A 44 12.94 6.58 29.02
C VAL A 44 14.31 7.20 29.33
N SER A 45 14.79 8.15 28.53
CA SER A 45 16.16 8.69 28.65
C SER A 45 16.25 10.10 29.24
N ASP A 46 15.14 10.68 29.72
CA ASP A 46 15.07 12.05 30.25
C ASP A 46 14.91 12.14 31.79
N ASP A 47 15.28 11.10 32.55
CA ASP A 47 15.14 11.11 34.03
C ASP A 47 16.40 11.60 34.79
N ASN A 48 17.36 12.25 34.13
CA ASN A 48 18.55 12.82 34.80
C ASN A 48 18.77 14.31 34.52
N VAL A 49 17.69 15.07 34.34
CA VAL A 49 17.76 16.54 34.40
C VAL A 49 17.42 16.97 35.82
N LYS A 50 18.46 17.38 36.54
CA LYS A 50 18.43 18.07 37.84
C LYS A 50 17.27 19.09 37.89
N ARG A 51 16.18 18.74 38.58
CA ARG A 51 15.02 19.62 38.76
C ARG A 51 15.41 20.80 39.62
N VAL A 52 15.73 21.92 38.98
CA VAL A 52 15.64 23.25 39.60
C VAL A 52 14.15 23.48 39.89
N PRO A 53 13.76 23.96 41.09
CA PRO A 53 12.37 24.24 41.38
C PRO A 53 11.94 25.45 40.56
N LEU A 54 11.31 25.19 39.41
CA LEU A 54 10.66 26.20 38.59
C LEU A 54 9.40 26.67 39.32
N THR A 55 9.12 27.97 39.25
CA THR A 55 7.86 28.51 39.77
C THR A 55 6.67 27.89 39.02
N GLU A 56 5.50 27.76 39.67
CA GLU A 56 4.29 27.23 39.03
C GLU A 56 3.93 27.99 37.73
N SER A 57 4.27 29.28 37.65
CA SER A 57 4.11 30.09 36.44
C SER A 57 5.03 29.67 35.29
N GLU A 58 6.28 29.30 35.57
CA GLU A 58 7.25 28.88 34.55
C GLU A 58 6.93 27.47 34.03
N SER A 59 6.44 26.58 34.88
CA SER A 59 6.03 25.23 34.45
C SER A 59 4.78 25.27 33.56
N ILE A 60 3.80 26.14 33.85
CA ILE A 60 2.62 26.34 33.00
C ILE A 60 3.01 26.94 31.64
N ALA A 61 3.92 27.91 31.61
CA ALA A 61 4.41 28.50 30.36
C ALA A 61 5.16 27.47 29.48
N LEU A 62 5.98 26.60 30.10
CA LEU A 62 6.69 25.53 29.40
C LEU A 62 5.71 24.49 28.83
N LEU A 63 4.68 24.12 29.61
CA LEU A 63 3.61 23.22 29.16
C LEU A 63 2.80 23.81 27.99
N GLN A 64 2.45 25.09 28.02
CA GLN A 64 1.79 25.77 26.90
C GLN A 64 2.67 25.82 25.64
N SER A 65 3.97 26.06 25.80
CA SER A 65 4.91 26.04 24.66
C SER A 65 4.98 24.66 24.01
N ARG A 66 4.98 23.58 24.82
CA ARG A 66 4.93 22.20 24.32
C ARG A 66 3.61 21.85 23.66
N LEU A 67 2.50 22.34 24.20
CA LEU A 67 1.17 22.06 23.68
C LEU A 67 0.96 22.72 22.31
N THR A 68 1.43 23.96 22.16
CA THR A 68 1.42 24.68 20.87
C THR A 68 2.34 24.06 19.82
N THR A 69 3.52 23.54 20.21
CA THR A 69 4.38 22.79 19.28
C THR A 69 3.72 21.47 18.87
N MET A 70 3.15 20.72 19.80
CA MET A 70 2.45 19.47 19.48
C MET A 70 1.20 19.69 18.60
N GLU A 71 0.46 20.78 18.79
CA GLU A 71 -0.65 21.14 17.92
C GLU A 71 -0.19 21.47 16.49
N SER A 72 0.94 22.17 16.33
CA SER A 72 1.50 22.44 15.01
C SER A 72 1.95 21.15 14.30
N GLU A 73 2.60 20.24 15.02
CA GLU A 73 3.01 18.94 14.48
C GLU A 73 1.79 18.07 14.11
N LEU A 74 0.74 18.09 14.93
CA LEU A 74 -0.53 17.40 14.64
C LEU A 74 -1.23 17.95 13.40
N SER A 75 -1.26 19.28 13.23
CA SER A 75 -1.82 19.93 12.05
C SER A 75 -1.06 19.53 10.78
N GLU A 76 0.26 19.50 10.86
CA GLU A 76 1.12 19.11 9.74
C GLU A 76 0.95 17.63 9.39
N LEU A 77 0.90 16.74 10.38
CA LEU A 77 0.63 15.31 10.19
C LEU A 77 -0.77 15.07 9.61
N HIS A 78 -1.77 15.84 10.05
CA HIS A 78 -3.14 15.74 9.53
C HIS A 78 -3.20 16.19 8.06
N ASN A 79 -2.50 17.26 7.70
CA ASN A 79 -2.39 17.69 6.29
C ASN A 79 -1.67 16.64 5.42
N GLN A 80 -0.60 16.02 5.92
CA GLN A 80 0.07 14.92 5.23
C GLN A 80 -0.82 13.67 5.11
N MET A 81 -1.66 13.40 6.12
CA MET A 81 -2.64 12.31 6.09
C MET A 81 -3.74 12.57 5.04
N LEU A 82 -4.22 13.81 4.93
CA LEU A 82 -5.19 14.19 3.89
C LEU A 82 -4.58 14.11 2.49
N ALA A 83 -3.34 14.57 2.30
CA ALA A 83 -2.63 14.48 1.03
C ALA A 83 -2.36 13.02 0.61
N SER A 84 -1.99 12.15 1.55
CA SER A 84 -1.82 10.71 1.29
C SER A 84 -3.14 9.99 1.06
N SER A 85 -4.24 10.45 1.67
CA SER A 85 -5.59 9.92 1.42
C SER A 85 -6.06 10.17 -0.02
N ASP A 86 -5.66 11.29 -0.63
CA ASP A 86 -6.00 11.59 -2.02
C ASP A 86 -5.24 10.69 -3.01
N LEU A 87 -3.97 10.38 -2.69
CA LEU A 87 -3.18 9.38 -3.42
C LEU A 87 -3.73 7.95 -3.25
N ILE A 88 -4.14 7.57 -2.03
CA ILE A 88 -4.77 6.27 -1.79
C ILE A 88 -6.09 6.16 -2.56
N LYS A 89 -6.89 7.23 -2.58
CA LYS A 89 -8.15 7.29 -3.34
C LYS A 89 -7.92 7.18 -4.84
N THR A 90 -6.92 7.86 -5.40
CA THR A 90 -6.58 7.72 -6.82
C THR A 90 -6.05 6.32 -7.15
N LEU A 91 -5.27 5.69 -6.26
CA LEU A 91 -4.80 4.31 -6.44
C LEU A 91 -5.96 3.30 -6.38
N ALA A 92 -6.92 3.51 -5.48
CA ALA A 92 -8.11 2.67 -5.34
C ALA A 92 -9.03 2.78 -6.57
N GLU A 93 -9.24 4.01 -7.06
CA GLU A 93 -10.02 4.26 -8.29
C GLU A 93 -9.33 3.64 -9.52
N GLN A 94 -8.01 3.77 -9.63
CA GLN A 94 -7.24 3.11 -10.68
C GLN A 94 -7.34 1.58 -10.60
N ASN A 95 -7.21 1.00 -9.40
CA ASN A 95 -7.38 -0.44 -9.21
C ASN A 95 -8.80 -0.92 -9.55
N ALA A 96 -9.84 -0.16 -9.19
CA ALA A 96 -11.22 -0.49 -9.53
C ALA A 96 -11.44 -0.51 -11.06
N GLN A 97 -10.86 0.45 -11.78
CA GLN A 97 -10.91 0.48 -13.24
C GLN A 97 -10.10 -0.65 -13.88
N LEU A 98 -8.91 -0.95 -13.34
CA LEU A 98 -8.08 -2.09 -13.76
C LEU A 98 -8.81 -3.42 -13.62
N ILE A 99 -9.45 -3.65 -12.48
CA ILE A 99 -10.23 -4.87 -12.21
C ILE A 99 -11.41 -4.96 -13.17
N LYS A 100 -12.11 -3.84 -13.43
CA LYS A 100 -13.23 -3.80 -14.39
C LYS A 100 -12.79 -4.21 -15.80
N HIS A 101 -11.68 -3.67 -16.28
CA HIS A 101 -11.15 -4.04 -17.60
C HIS A 101 -10.66 -5.50 -17.67
N ILE A 102 -10.10 -6.03 -16.58
CA ILE A 102 -9.71 -7.43 -16.48
C ILE A 102 -10.94 -8.35 -16.53
N GLU A 103 -12.04 -7.98 -15.88
CA GLU A 103 -13.26 -8.78 -15.87
C GLU A 103 -13.90 -8.86 -17.27
N GLU A 104 -13.93 -7.75 -18.01
CA GLU A 104 -14.38 -7.72 -19.40
C GLU A 104 -13.53 -8.63 -20.30
N ASN A 105 -12.21 -8.62 -20.11
CA ASN A 105 -11.29 -9.47 -20.88
C ASN A 105 -11.43 -10.95 -20.48
N ARG A 106 -11.65 -11.24 -19.19
CA ARG A 106 -11.91 -12.61 -18.70
C ARG A 106 -13.15 -13.23 -19.33
N VAL A 107 -14.23 -12.46 -19.50
CA VAL A 107 -15.45 -12.95 -20.16
C VAL A 107 -15.19 -13.30 -21.61
N ARG A 108 -14.44 -12.45 -22.35
CA ARG A 108 -14.07 -12.71 -23.75
C ARG A 108 -13.20 -13.97 -23.88
N ILE A 109 -12.21 -14.13 -23.02
CA ILE A 109 -11.33 -15.32 -23.02
C ILE A 109 -12.12 -16.59 -22.72
N LYS A 110 -13.05 -16.56 -21.76
CA LYS A 110 -13.94 -17.71 -21.48
C LYS A 110 -14.78 -18.08 -22.69
N TRP A 111 -15.36 -17.09 -23.39
CA TRP A 111 -16.14 -17.34 -24.60
C TRP A 111 -15.30 -17.95 -25.71
N LEU A 112 -14.11 -17.41 -25.97
CA LEU A 112 -13.18 -17.97 -26.96
C LEU A 112 -12.77 -19.41 -26.60
N ALA A 113 -12.51 -19.68 -25.31
CA ALA A 113 -12.20 -21.03 -24.85
C ALA A 113 -13.35 -22.02 -25.06
N VAL A 114 -14.60 -21.60 -24.84
CA VAL A 114 -15.80 -22.42 -25.11
C VAL A 114 -15.94 -22.71 -26.61
N VAL A 115 -15.75 -21.71 -27.47
CA VAL A 115 -15.82 -21.88 -28.93
C VAL A 115 -14.72 -22.83 -29.42
N ILE A 116 -13.49 -22.68 -28.92
CA ILE A 116 -12.37 -23.58 -29.25
C ILE A 116 -12.68 -24.99 -28.77
N ALA A 117 -13.19 -25.17 -27.56
CA ALA A 117 -13.56 -26.48 -27.03
C ALA A 117 -14.64 -27.16 -27.89
N LEU A 118 -15.67 -26.42 -28.30
CA LEU A 118 -16.71 -26.92 -29.21
C LEU A 118 -16.13 -27.32 -30.58
N MET A 119 -15.24 -26.52 -31.15
CA MET A 119 -14.53 -26.85 -32.39
C MET A 119 -13.71 -28.13 -32.26
N VAL A 120 -12.96 -28.29 -31.15
CA VAL A 120 -12.19 -29.51 -30.89
C VAL A 120 -13.11 -30.72 -30.78
N VAL A 121 -14.22 -30.61 -30.05
CA VAL A 121 -15.21 -31.70 -29.94
C VAL A 121 -15.81 -32.06 -31.30
N ALA A 122 -16.18 -31.06 -32.11
CA ALA A 122 -16.73 -31.29 -33.45
C ALA A 122 -15.71 -31.98 -34.37
N VAL A 123 -14.44 -31.54 -34.34
CA VAL A 123 -13.36 -32.18 -35.09
C VAL A 123 -13.17 -33.63 -34.64
N VAL A 124 -13.12 -33.89 -33.33
CA VAL A 124 -12.98 -35.24 -32.78
C VAL A 124 -14.16 -36.12 -33.22
N LEU A 125 -15.40 -35.63 -33.16
CA LEU A 125 -16.58 -36.36 -33.65
C LEU A 125 -16.48 -36.69 -35.14
N SER A 126 -16.03 -35.72 -35.96
CA SER A 126 -15.87 -35.92 -37.40
C SER A 126 -14.75 -36.91 -37.76
N LEU A 127 -13.73 -37.00 -36.90
CA LEU A 127 -12.58 -37.89 -37.07
C LEU A 127 -12.82 -39.30 -36.52
N VAL A 128 -13.96 -39.54 -35.86
CA VAL A 128 -14.47 -40.87 -35.52
C VAL A 128 -15.57 -41.24 -36.52
N PRO A 129 -15.24 -41.61 -37.78
CA PRO A 129 -16.22 -42.17 -38.70
C PRO A 129 -16.46 -43.63 -38.30
N GLY A 130 -17.32 -43.86 -37.30
CA GLY A 130 -17.57 -45.22 -36.83
C GLY A 130 -18.29 -45.33 -35.50
N LEU A 131 -19.46 -44.70 -35.37
CA LEU A 131 -20.53 -45.19 -34.51
C LEU A 131 -21.85 -45.15 -35.28
#